data_AF-A0A1Y1L9I6-F1
#
_entry.id   AF-A0A1Y1L9I6-F1
#
_cell.length_a   1.000
_cell.length_b   1.000
_cell.length_c   1.000
_cell.angle_alpha   90.00
_cell.angle_beta   90.00
_cell.angle_gamma   90.00
#
_symmetry.space_group_name_H-M   'P 1'
#
loop_
_entity.id
_entity.type
_entity.pdbx_description
1 polymer ?
#
loop_
_entity_poly.entity_id
_entity_poly.type
_entity_poly.pdbx_seq_one_letter_code
_entity_poly.pdbx_strand_id
1 'polypeptide(L)'
;EFLSDETLEDFYKELHLESDNFLKIRLSTKRFDYESVAKRLVLPVNQTDWVKSGKLANVNAYYNVLSNRIILPAPILQGVFFGDDRPWYMNYGGIGFIIAHEIIHGFDNDGRQHDKFGNLEDWWAPSTKAKFLTKSQCIIDQYGNHSVPELGLNVRWQQSCV
;
A
#
# COMPACT_ATOMS: atom_id res chain seq x y z
N GLU A 1 -18.04 1.00 3.89
CA GLU A 1 -18.09 2.20 4.75
C GLU A 1 -18.06 3.54 4.00
N PHE A 2 -17.60 3.65 2.74
CA PHE A 2 -18.13 4.68 1.81
C PHE A 2 -19.10 4.08 0.80
N LEU A 3 -19.95 3.16 1.28
CA LEU A 3 -20.96 2.50 0.44
C LEU A 3 -22.35 3.12 0.67
N SER A 4 -22.47 4.02 1.65
CA SER A 4 -23.66 4.80 1.98
C SER A 4 -23.37 6.28 1.78
N ASP A 5 -24.32 6.97 1.15
CA ASP A 5 -24.24 8.41 0.92
C ASP A 5 -24.10 9.18 2.24
N GLU A 6 -24.81 8.76 3.28
CA GLU A 6 -24.76 9.36 4.62
C GLU A 6 -23.34 9.41 5.20
N THR A 7 -22.57 8.32 5.08
CA THR A 7 -21.20 8.27 5.65
C THR A 7 -20.22 9.12 4.83
N LEU A 8 -20.45 9.22 3.51
CA LEU A 8 -19.66 10.08 2.64
C LEU A 8 -19.94 11.56 2.93
N GLU A 9 -21.21 11.92 3.06
CA GLU A 9 -21.66 13.27 3.41
C GLU A 9 -21.16 13.68 4.80
N ASP A 10 -21.27 12.80 5.81
CA ASP A 10 -20.77 13.08 7.16
C ASP A 10 -19.26 13.30 7.19
N PHE A 11 -18.50 12.54 6.40
CA PHE A 11 -17.04 12.71 6.30
C PHE A 11 -16.67 14.07 5.70
N TYR A 12 -17.36 14.50 4.64
CA TYR A 12 -17.06 15.76 3.94
C TYR A 12 -17.83 16.98 4.46
N LYS A 13 -18.66 16.85 5.51
CA LYS A 13 -19.54 17.93 5.99
C LYS A 13 -18.82 19.23 6.38
N GLU A 14 -17.56 19.13 6.80
CA GLU A 14 -16.73 20.26 7.22
C GLU A 14 -15.85 20.82 6.07
N LEU A 15 -15.86 20.17 4.91
CA LEU A 15 -15.18 20.67 3.72
C LEU A 15 -16.05 21.74 3.03
N HIS A 16 -15.75 23.00 3.31
CA HIS A 16 -16.42 24.13 2.66
C HIS A 16 -15.59 24.67 1.50
N LEU A 17 -16.18 24.69 0.30
CA LEU A 17 -15.58 25.24 -0.92
C LEU A 17 -16.36 26.48 -1.35
N GLU A 18 -15.83 27.67 -1.02
CA GLU A 18 -16.55 28.95 -1.20
C GLU A 18 -16.17 29.71 -2.49
N SER A 19 -15.24 29.18 -3.29
CA SER A 19 -14.83 29.85 -4.55
C SER A 19 -14.44 28.87 -5.63
N ASP A 20 -14.56 29.32 -6.88
CA ASP A 20 -14.01 28.71 -8.09
C ASP A 20 -12.50 28.94 -8.26
N ASN A 21 -11.88 29.78 -7.43
CA ASN A 21 -10.44 30.02 -7.45
C ASN A 21 -9.66 28.76 -7.04
N PHE A 22 -8.88 28.22 -7.98
CA PHE A 22 -8.11 26.99 -7.79
C PHE A 22 -7.21 27.01 -6.55
N LEU A 23 -6.51 28.12 -6.28
CA LEU A 23 -5.62 28.22 -5.12
C LEU A 23 -6.42 28.14 -3.81
N LYS A 24 -7.55 28.83 -3.72
CA LYS A 24 -8.43 28.77 -2.54
C LYS A 24 -9.00 27.37 -2.33
N ILE A 25 -9.49 26.71 -3.39
CA ILE A 25 -9.93 25.31 -3.32
C ILE A 25 -8.80 24.41 -2.80
N ARG A 26 -7.57 24.60 -3.31
CA ARG A 26 -6.43 23.79 -2.89
C ARG A 26 -6.06 24.02 -1.43
N LEU A 27 -6.12 25.25 -0.95
CA LEU A 27 -5.86 25.57 0.46
C LEU A 27 -6.95 25.00 1.38
N SER A 28 -8.23 25.13 1.01
CA SER A 28 -9.35 24.58 1.79
C SER A 28 -9.29 23.06 1.88
N THR A 29 -9.06 22.37 0.76
CA THR A 29 -8.90 20.90 0.75
C THR A 29 -7.70 20.44 1.58
N LYS A 30 -6.56 21.15 1.49
CA LYS A 30 -5.39 20.85 2.34
C LYS A 30 -5.67 21.05 3.81
N ARG A 31 -6.35 22.14 4.17
CA ARG A 31 -6.74 22.41 5.56
C ARG A 31 -7.64 21.30 6.10
N PHE A 32 -8.65 20.89 5.34
CA PHE A 32 -9.54 19.78 5.69
C PHE A 32 -8.78 18.47 5.89
N ASP A 33 -7.84 18.13 5.01
CA ASP A 33 -6.99 16.93 5.16
C ASP A 33 -6.23 16.95 6.50
N TYR A 34 -5.61 18.09 6.84
CA TYR A 34 -4.87 18.25 8.09
C TYR A 34 -5.76 18.15 9.32
N GLU A 35 -6.88 18.86 9.33
CA GLU A 35 -7.84 18.85 10.45
C GLU A 35 -8.43 17.44 10.66
N SER A 36 -8.76 16.73 9.57
CA SER A 36 -9.24 15.34 9.61
C SER A 36 -8.20 14.35 10.16
N VAL A 37 -6.92 14.57 9.91
CA VAL A 37 -5.85 13.77 10.53
C VAL A 37 -5.69 14.14 12.00
N ALA A 38 -5.69 15.43 12.33
CA ALA A 38 -5.50 15.93 13.69
C ALA A 38 -6.61 15.42 14.65
N LYS A 39 -7.87 15.43 14.21
CA LYS A 39 -9.01 14.91 14.99
C LYS A 39 -8.88 13.44 15.38
N ARG A 40 -8.17 12.65 14.56
CA ARG A 40 -7.97 11.22 14.80
C ARG A 40 -6.82 10.91 15.75
N LEU A 41 -5.96 11.88 16.08
CA LEU A 41 -4.81 11.65 16.97
C LEU A 41 -5.21 11.20 18.37
N VAL A 42 -6.40 11.58 18.83
CA VAL A 42 -6.94 11.24 20.16
C VAL A 42 -7.89 10.04 20.13
N LEU A 43 -8.18 9.50 18.94
CA LEU A 43 -9.10 8.38 18.76
C LEU A 43 -8.32 7.07 18.59
N PRO A 44 -8.89 5.93 19.01
CA PRO A 44 -8.29 4.64 18.72
C PRO A 44 -8.23 4.42 17.21
N VAL A 45 -7.20 3.68 16.76
CA VAL A 45 -7.05 3.31 15.36
C VAL A 45 -8.18 2.36 14.98
N ASN A 46 -9.04 2.77 14.06
CA ASN A 46 -10.00 1.87 13.43
C ASN A 46 -9.31 1.10 12.29
N GLN A 47 -9.09 -0.20 12.49
CA GLN A 47 -8.39 -1.05 11.51
C GLN A 47 -9.24 -1.36 10.26
N THR A 48 -10.56 -1.18 10.29
CA THR A 48 -11.44 -1.39 9.14
C THR A 48 -11.62 -0.14 8.29
N ASP A 49 -11.12 1.01 8.75
CA ASP A 49 -11.32 2.30 8.12
C ASP A 49 -10.69 2.38 6.72
N TRP A 50 -11.51 2.73 5.72
CA TRP A 50 -11.10 2.97 4.34
C TRP A 50 -10.93 4.46 4.01
N VAL A 51 -11.17 5.37 4.96
CA VAL A 51 -11.03 6.83 4.80
C VAL A 51 -9.63 7.24 4.36
N LYS A 52 -8.59 6.52 4.80
CA LYS A 52 -7.21 6.74 4.33
C LYS A 52 -6.89 6.09 2.97
N SER A 53 -7.78 5.26 2.45
CA SER A 53 -7.54 4.51 1.22
C SER A 53 -7.81 5.31 -0.05
N GLY A 54 -7.91 6.65 0.01
CA GLY A 54 -8.24 7.57 -1.11
C GLY A 54 -7.45 7.41 -2.44
N LYS A 55 -6.52 6.46 -2.49
CA LYS A 55 -5.91 5.90 -3.70
C LYS A 55 -6.73 4.78 -4.37
N LEU A 56 -7.98 4.49 -3.96
CA LEU A 56 -8.83 3.44 -4.55
C LEU A 56 -9.14 3.63 -6.04
N ALA A 57 -8.91 4.81 -6.60
CA ALA A 57 -9.10 5.09 -8.03
C ALA A 57 -7.85 4.79 -8.89
N ASN A 58 -6.78 4.23 -8.31
CA ASN A 58 -5.56 3.91 -9.06
C ASN A 58 -5.53 2.45 -9.54
N VAL A 59 -4.89 2.23 -10.69
CA VAL A 59 -4.50 0.90 -11.17
C VAL A 59 -3.25 0.46 -10.42
N ASN A 60 -3.42 -0.02 -9.20
CA ASN A 60 -2.33 -0.49 -8.33
C ASN A 60 -2.86 -1.45 -7.26
N ALA A 61 -1.99 -2.10 -6.50
CA ALA A 61 -2.29 -2.88 -5.29
C ALA A 61 -1.39 -2.41 -4.14
N TYR A 62 -1.79 -2.68 -2.90
CA TYR A 62 -1.04 -2.24 -1.72
C TYR A 62 -1.15 -3.21 -0.56
N TYR A 63 -0.04 -3.42 0.14
CA TYR A 63 -0.01 -3.97 1.48
C TYR A 63 0.11 -2.84 2.52
N ASN A 64 -0.74 -2.87 3.54
CA ASN A 64 -0.67 -1.97 4.69
C ASN A 64 -0.26 -2.76 5.93
N VAL A 65 1.00 -2.57 6.33
CA VAL A 65 1.63 -3.26 7.46
C VAL A 65 0.95 -2.98 8.80
N LEU A 66 0.49 -1.75 9.05
CA LEU A 66 -0.12 -1.35 10.32
C LEU A 66 -1.49 -1.99 10.55
N SER A 67 -2.18 -2.35 9.46
CA SER A 67 -3.44 -3.07 9.53
C SER A 67 -3.31 -4.55 9.17
N ASN A 68 -2.13 -5.00 8.73
CA ASN A 68 -1.89 -6.32 8.14
C ASN A 68 -2.95 -6.68 7.07
N ARG A 69 -3.11 -5.81 6.07
CA ARG A 69 -4.15 -5.94 5.03
C ARG A 69 -3.60 -5.73 3.63
N ILE A 70 -4.09 -6.55 2.71
CA ILE A 70 -3.93 -6.37 1.26
C ILE A 70 -5.14 -5.60 0.73
N ILE A 71 -4.87 -4.58 -0.06
CA ILE A 71 -5.87 -3.72 -0.68
C ILE A 71 -5.77 -3.90 -2.20
N LEU A 72 -6.87 -4.37 -2.79
CA LEU A 72 -7.03 -4.54 -4.24
C LEU A 72 -8.15 -3.60 -4.71
N PRO A 73 -7.82 -2.38 -5.15
CA PRO A 73 -8.76 -1.46 -5.76
C PRO A 73 -9.43 -2.05 -7.01
N ALA A 74 -10.69 -1.71 -7.26
CA ALA A 74 -11.40 -2.17 -8.46
C ALA A 74 -10.67 -1.86 -9.78
N PRO A 75 -9.97 -0.71 -9.96
CA PRO A 75 -9.28 -0.42 -11.22
C PRO A 75 -8.12 -1.36 -11.57
N ILE A 76 -7.56 -2.16 -10.65
CA ILE A 76 -6.57 -3.18 -11.02
C ILE A 76 -7.21 -4.50 -11.50
N LEU A 77 -8.51 -4.70 -11.24
CA LEU A 77 -9.24 -5.93 -11.57
C LEU A 77 -9.82 -5.90 -13.00
N GLN A 78 -9.00 -5.50 -13.97
CA GLN A 78 -9.43 -5.38 -15.37
C GLN A 78 -8.27 -5.62 -16.37
N GLY A 79 -8.61 -5.70 -17.65
CA GLY A 79 -7.67 -5.74 -18.75
C GLY A 79 -6.74 -6.94 -18.69
N VAL A 80 -5.42 -6.69 -18.72
CA VAL A 80 -4.42 -7.76 -18.69
C VAL A 80 -4.30 -8.42 -17.30
N PHE A 81 -4.72 -7.74 -16.23
CA PHE A 81 -4.56 -8.24 -14.86
C PHE A 81 -5.64 -9.25 -14.47
N PHE A 82 -6.89 -8.99 -14.82
CA PHE A 82 -8.02 -9.88 -14.51
C PHE A 82 -9.12 -9.80 -15.57
N GLY A 83 -9.73 -10.95 -15.86
CA GLY A 83 -10.94 -11.12 -16.67
C GLY A 83 -11.58 -12.46 -16.32
N ASP A 84 -12.90 -12.51 -16.23
CA ASP A 84 -13.65 -13.73 -15.88
C ASP A 84 -13.83 -14.66 -17.10
N ASP A 85 -13.78 -14.10 -18.31
CA ASP A 85 -13.99 -14.74 -19.60
C ASP A 85 -12.73 -15.37 -20.22
N ARG A 86 -11.61 -15.43 -19.50
CA ARG A 86 -10.31 -15.90 -20.01
C ARG A 86 -9.73 -17.09 -19.22
N PRO A 87 -8.79 -17.85 -19.81
CA PRO A 87 -8.19 -19.00 -19.15
C PRO A 87 -7.54 -18.65 -17.81
N TRP A 88 -7.72 -19.51 -16.81
CA TRP A 88 -7.27 -19.25 -15.44
C TRP A 88 -5.77 -18.97 -15.34
N TYR A 89 -4.94 -19.60 -16.17
CA TYR A 89 -3.49 -19.35 -16.15
C TYR A 89 -3.14 -17.88 -16.42
N MET A 90 -3.94 -17.15 -17.19
CA MET A 90 -3.74 -15.72 -17.41
C MET A 90 -4.07 -14.92 -16.15
N ASN A 91 -5.11 -15.31 -15.41
CA ASN A 91 -5.44 -14.69 -14.13
C ASN A 91 -4.39 -15.00 -13.07
N TYR A 92 -3.87 -16.23 -13.00
CA TYR A 92 -2.78 -16.58 -12.10
C TYR A 92 -1.50 -15.80 -12.40
N GLY A 93 -1.14 -15.65 -13.69
CA GLY A 93 0.03 -14.87 -14.09
C GLY A 93 -0.13 -13.34 -13.93
N GLY A 94 -1.36 -12.84 -14.05
CA GLY A 94 -1.70 -11.42 -13.85
C GLY A 94 -1.99 -11.11 -12.38
N ILE A 95 -3.27 -11.06 -12.02
CA ILE A 95 -3.70 -10.69 -10.67
C ILE A 95 -3.20 -11.65 -9.59
N GLY A 96 -3.02 -12.94 -9.90
CA GLY A 96 -2.48 -13.91 -8.96
C GLY A 96 -1.06 -13.57 -8.51
N PHE A 97 -0.20 -13.17 -9.45
CA PHE A 97 1.14 -12.67 -9.13
C PHE A 97 1.09 -11.41 -8.26
N ILE A 98 0.23 -10.45 -8.59
CA ILE A 98 0.09 -9.20 -7.81
C ILE A 98 -0.38 -9.51 -6.39
N ILE A 99 -1.37 -10.39 -6.21
CA ILE A 99 -1.82 -10.79 -4.88
C ILE A 99 -0.68 -11.43 -4.09
N ALA A 100 0.11 -12.32 -4.72
CA ALA A 100 1.26 -12.93 -4.07
C ALA A 100 2.34 -11.90 -3.69
N HIS A 101 2.59 -10.91 -4.55
CA HIS A 101 3.49 -9.80 -4.28
C HIS A 101 3.07 -9.02 -3.02
N GLU A 102 1.78 -8.66 -2.90
CA GLU A 102 1.28 -7.96 -1.71
C GLU A 102 1.27 -8.83 -0.44
N ILE A 103 1.12 -10.16 -0.56
CA ILE A 103 1.30 -11.08 0.58
C ILE A 103 2.75 -11.04 1.07
N ILE A 104 3.72 -11.05 0.14
CA ILE A 104 5.14 -11.07 0.46
C ILE A 104 5.56 -9.78 1.18
N HIS A 105 4.92 -8.65 0.91
CA HIS A 105 5.15 -7.41 1.68
C HIS A 105 4.86 -7.54 3.19
N GLY A 106 4.08 -8.54 3.62
CA GLY A 106 3.94 -8.86 5.05
C GLY A 106 5.17 -9.53 5.68
N PHE A 107 6.11 -10.00 4.86
CA PHE A 107 7.27 -10.78 5.27
C PHE A 107 8.59 -10.26 4.71
N ASP A 108 8.55 -9.14 3.97
CA ASP A 108 9.74 -8.48 3.50
C ASP A 108 10.54 -7.84 4.66
N ASN A 109 11.64 -7.17 4.36
CA ASN A 109 12.52 -6.59 5.37
C ASN A 109 11.78 -5.63 6.32
N ASP A 110 10.73 -4.95 5.87
CA ASP A 110 9.93 -4.02 6.67
C ASP A 110 8.73 -4.74 7.29
N GLY A 111 8.00 -5.53 6.50
CA GLY A 111 6.83 -6.30 6.91
C GLY A 111 7.13 -7.30 8.03
N ARG A 112 8.25 -8.04 7.94
CA ARG A 112 8.65 -9.04 8.93
C ARG A 112 8.86 -8.46 10.34
N GLN A 113 9.04 -7.15 10.46
CA GLN A 113 9.25 -6.49 11.75
C GLN A 113 7.93 -6.24 12.47
N HIS A 114 6.80 -6.53 11.83
CA HIS A 114 5.48 -6.30 12.38
C HIS A 114 4.76 -7.62 12.64
N ASP A 115 4.10 -7.74 13.79
CA ASP A 115 3.30 -8.89 14.14
C ASP A 115 1.99 -8.96 13.33
N LYS A 116 1.17 -9.98 13.58
CA LYS A 116 -0.12 -10.17 12.91
C LYS A 116 -1.14 -9.05 13.14
N PHE A 117 -0.92 -8.19 14.14
CA PHE A 117 -1.77 -7.06 14.47
C PHE A 117 -1.21 -5.73 13.94
N GLY A 118 -0.05 -5.75 13.28
CA GLY A 118 0.63 -4.58 12.74
C GLY A 118 1.50 -3.84 13.75
N ASN A 119 1.82 -4.45 14.91
CA ASN A 119 2.71 -3.87 15.91
C ASN A 119 4.17 -4.14 15.56
N LEU A 120 5.03 -3.14 15.70
CA LEU A 120 6.48 -3.33 15.54
C LEU A 120 7.04 -4.17 16.70
N GLU A 121 7.32 -5.44 16.44
CA GLU A 121 7.78 -6.42 17.42
C GLU A 121 8.70 -7.44 16.74
N ASP A 122 9.83 -7.80 17.37
CA ASP A 122 10.69 -8.86 16.85
C ASP A 122 10.13 -10.23 17.23
N TRP A 123 9.20 -10.73 16.42
CA TRP A 123 8.51 -12.00 16.64
C TRP A 123 9.25 -13.22 16.04
N TRP A 124 10.40 -13.00 15.40
CA TRP A 124 11.21 -14.08 14.82
C TRP A 124 12.24 -14.61 15.80
N ALA A 125 12.44 -15.92 15.80
CA ALA A 125 13.61 -16.51 16.44
C ALA A 125 14.89 -15.93 15.81
N PRO A 126 15.96 -15.65 16.59
CA PRO A 126 17.20 -15.08 16.07
C PRO A 126 17.80 -15.88 14.91
N SER A 127 17.66 -17.21 14.94
CA SER A 127 18.13 -18.11 13.88
C SER A 127 17.35 -17.94 12.56
N THR A 128 16.05 -17.67 12.61
CA THR A 128 15.22 -17.39 11.43
C THR A 128 15.60 -16.05 10.82
N LYS A 129 15.75 -15.02 11.67
CA LYS A 129 16.19 -13.69 11.25
C LYS A 129 17.55 -13.72 10.55
N ALA A 130 18.52 -14.43 11.12
CA ALA A 130 19.83 -14.59 10.49
C ALA A 130 19.74 -15.25 9.11
N LYS A 131 18.98 -16.35 8.98
CA LYS A 131 18.79 -17.06 7.70
C LYS A 131 18.11 -16.19 6.65
N PHE A 132 17.13 -15.38 7.05
CA PHE A 132 16.46 -14.46 6.15
C PHE A 132 17.42 -13.40 5.63
N LEU A 133 18.22 -12.76 6.50
CA LEU A 133 19.22 -11.78 6.09
C LEU A 133 20.26 -12.37 5.14
N THR A 134 20.70 -13.62 5.36
CA THR A 134 21.58 -14.31 4.42
C THR A 134 20.92 -14.52 3.05
N LYS A 135 19.64 -14.88 3.02
CA LYS A 135 18.90 -15.09 1.76
C LYS A 135 18.62 -13.77 1.04
N SER A 136 18.24 -12.72 1.76
CA SER A 136 17.97 -11.41 1.15
C SER A 136 19.24 -10.79 0.57
N GLN A 137 20.41 -11.04 1.16
CA GLN A 137 21.69 -10.60 0.59
C GLN A 137 21.92 -11.13 -0.84
N CYS A 138 21.52 -12.36 -1.13
CA CYS A 138 21.65 -12.93 -2.48
C CYS A 138 20.85 -12.12 -3.52
N ILE A 139 19.66 -11.62 -3.15
CA ILE A 139 18.82 -10.79 -4.02
C ILE A 139 19.43 -9.39 -4.18
N ILE A 140 19.93 -8.80 -3.10
CA ILE A 140 20.66 -7.52 -3.13
C ILE A 140 21.84 -7.60 -4.10
N ASP A 141 22.64 -8.65 -4.01
CA ASP A 141 23.82 -8.85 -4.86
C ASP A 141 23.41 -9.07 -6.32
N GLN A 142 22.37 -9.86 -6.56
CA GLN A 142 21.85 -10.16 -7.90
C GLN A 142 21.45 -8.87 -8.64
N TYR A 143 20.60 -8.05 -8.02
CA TYR A 143 20.08 -6.86 -8.68
C TYR A 143 20.99 -5.63 -8.52
N GLY A 144 21.83 -5.58 -7.48
CA GLY A 144 22.84 -4.54 -7.32
C GLY A 144 23.91 -4.54 -8.42
N ASN A 145 24.08 -5.68 -9.09
CA ASN A 145 24.98 -5.82 -10.24
C ASN A 145 24.28 -5.56 -11.59
N HIS A 146 23.00 -5.18 -11.61
CA HIS A 146 22.33 -4.75 -12.84
C HIS A 146 22.60 -3.27 -13.12
N SER A 147 23.05 -2.99 -14.34
CA SER A 147 23.21 -1.63 -14.85
C SER A 147 21.98 -1.20 -15.65
N VAL A 148 21.66 0.08 -15.58
CA VAL A 148 20.64 0.75 -16.41
C VAL A 148 21.41 1.59 -17.43
N PRO A 149 21.64 1.07 -18.66
CA PRO A 149 22.53 1.70 -19.64
C PRO A 149 22.15 3.14 -19.98
N GLU A 150 20.85 3.45 -20.00
CA GLU A 150 20.31 4.77 -20.32
C GLU A 150 20.71 5.82 -19.28
N LEU A 151 20.96 5.40 -18.04
CA LEU A 151 21.33 6.27 -16.93
C LEU A 151 22.83 6.18 -16.59
N GLY A 152 23.54 5.17 -17.10
CA GLY A 152 24.92 4.88 -16.73
C GLY A 152 25.09 4.54 -15.24
N LEU A 153 24.02 4.09 -14.58
CA LEU A 153 23.98 3.79 -13.15
C LEU A 153 23.63 2.33 -12.91
N ASN A 154 24.19 1.76 -11.84
CA ASN A 154 23.73 0.47 -11.33
C ASN A 154 22.49 0.65 -10.45
N VAL A 155 21.60 -0.33 -10.48
CA VAL A 155 20.43 -0.33 -9.61
C VAL A 155 20.89 -0.41 -8.16
N ARG A 156 20.45 0.53 -7.33
CA ARG A 156 20.63 0.45 -5.88
C ARG A 156 19.47 -0.33 -5.29
N TRP A 157 19.64 -1.64 -5.19
CA TRP A 157 18.69 -2.46 -4.47
C TRP A 157 18.89 -2.30 -2.97
N GLN A 158 18.02 -1.49 -2.36
CA GLN A 158 17.82 -1.47 -0.92
C GLN A 158 16.72 -2.47 -0.54
N GLN A 159 16.81 -2.96 0.69
CA GLN A 159 16.08 -4.08 1.27
C GLN A 159 14.54 -4.02 1.21
N SER A 160 13.93 -2.91 0.81
CA SER A 160 12.48 -2.65 0.91
C SER A 160 11.55 -3.54 0.06
N CYS A 161 12.08 -4.44 -0.77
CA CYS A 161 11.28 -5.32 -1.64
C CYS A 161 11.57 -6.82 -1.46
N VAL A 162 12.31 -7.22 -0.41
CA VAL A 162 12.66 -8.63 -0.11
C VAL A 162 12.37 -8.95 1.32
#